data_AF-A0A2M8PNX8-F1
#
_entry.id   AF-A0A2M8PNX8-F1
#
_cell.length_a   1.000
_cell.length_b   1.000
_cell.length_c   1.000
_cell.angle_alpha   90.00
_cell.angle_beta   90.00
_cell.angle_gamma   90.00
#
_symmetry.space_group_name_H-M   'P 1'
#
loop_
_entity.id
_entity.type
_entity.pdbx_description
1 polymer ?
#
loop_
_entity_poly.entity_id
_entity_poly.type
_entity_poly.pdbx_seq_one_letter_code
_entity_poly.pdbx_strand_id
1 'polypeptide(L)'
;MKHLRTILWGNPAENNHDCCSLFQIQNGFQLQGMAILLANNLPMRVAYRIACTSEWKTQLVELDVWKGNSQQLFMLRVDEQQRWWLDDTELSQFRGLIDVDLGFTPATNTLPIRRMQRNDENSNIVTAVWVQFPS
;
A
#
# COMPACT_ATOMS: atom_id res chain seq x y z
N MET A 1 7.18 1.08 18.19
CA MET A 1 6.02 0.92 17.29
C MET A 1 4.81 0.56 18.16
N LYS A 2 3.69 1.26 18.02
CA LYS A 2 2.46 1.03 18.80
C LYS A 2 1.36 0.52 17.86
N HIS A 3 0.76 -0.63 18.16
CA HIS A 3 -0.39 -1.15 17.44
C HIS A 3 -1.64 -0.28 17.71
N LEU A 4 -2.41 0.02 16.67
CA LEU A 4 -3.65 0.80 16.76
C LEU A 4 -4.89 -0.02 16.41
N ARG A 5 -4.81 -0.86 15.36
CA ARG A 5 -5.94 -1.65 14.88
C ARG A 5 -5.46 -2.79 13.99
N THR A 6 -6.22 -3.88 13.95
CA THR A 6 -6.13 -4.93 12.91
C THR A 6 -7.50 -5.16 12.31
N ILE A 7 -7.57 -5.36 10.99
CA ILE A 7 -8.80 -5.64 10.25
C ILE A 7 -8.54 -6.81 9.30
N LEU A 8 -9.53 -7.69 9.18
CA LEU A 8 -9.61 -8.74 8.17
C LEU A 8 -10.69 -8.35 7.15
N TRP A 9 -10.34 -8.35 5.87
CA TRP A 9 -11.26 -8.24 4.75
C TRP A 9 -11.29 -9.54 3.96
N GLY A 10 -12.42 -9.78 3.30
CA GLY A 10 -12.55 -10.88 2.35
C GLY A 10 -13.53 -10.51 1.24
N ASN A 11 -13.25 -10.98 0.02
CA ASN A 11 -14.18 -10.96 -1.09
C ASN A 11 -14.56 -12.41 -1.44
N PRO A 12 -15.72 -12.90 -0.98
CA PRO A 12 -16.14 -14.28 -1.22
C PRO A 12 -16.28 -14.63 -2.70
N ALA A 13 -16.61 -13.67 -3.57
CA ALA A 13 -16.77 -13.92 -4.99
C ALA A 13 -15.44 -14.24 -5.69
N GLU A 14 -14.33 -13.73 -5.17
CA GLU A 14 -12.98 -13.90 -5.72
C GLU A 14 -12.10 -14.83 -4.88
N ASN A 15 -12.61 -15.33 -3.75
CA ASN A 15 -11.86 -16.09 -2.74
C ASN A 15 -10.61 -15.36 -2.21
N ASN A 16 -10.64 -14.03 -2.20
CA ASN A 16 -9.53 -13.18 -1.76
C ASN A 16 -9.70 -12.79 -0.28
N HIS A 17 -8.59 -12.73 0.46
CA HIS A 17 -8.56 -12.29 1.86
C HIS A 17 -7.38 -11.36 2.11
N ASP A 18 -7.54 -10.39 2.99
CA ASP A 18 -6.47 -9.50 3.43
C ASP A 18 -6.57 -9.22 4.92
N CYS A 19 -5.46 -9.38 5.64
CA CYS A 19 -5.35 -8.97 7.03
C CYS A 19 -4.33 -7.84 7.15
N CYS A 20 -4.76 -6.67 7.62
CA CYS A 20 -3.89 -5.50 7.79
C CYS A 20 -3.90 -5.02 9.24
N SER A 21 -2.73 -4.64 9.72
CA SER A 21 -2.54 -3.93 10.97
C SER A 21 -2.01 -2.53 10.73
N LEU A 22 -2.61 -1.55 11.43
CA LEU A 22 -2.16 -0.17 11.47
C LEU A 22 -1.35 0.06 12.75
N PHE A 23 -0.17 0.65 12.59
CA PHE A 23 0.73 1.01 13.66
C PHE A 23 1.06 2.50 13.64
N GLN A 24 1.27 3.08 14.82
CA GLN A 24 1.99 4.33 14.99
C GLN A 24 3.49 4.04 15.15
N ILE A 25 4.31 4.71 14.36
CA ILE A 25 5.77 4.66 14.40
C ILE A 25 6.33 6.03 14.81
N GLN A 26 7.66 6.15 14.95
CA GLN A 26 8.28 7.38 15.45
C GLN A 26 7.92 8.62 14.62
N ASN A 27 7.95 8.49 13.28
CA ASN A 27 7.78 9.61 12.34
C ASN A 27 6.51 9.48 11.48
N GLY A 28 5.47 8.78 11.96
CA GLY A 28 4.21 8.64 11.23
C GLY A 28 3.49 7.33 11.50
N PHE A 29 3.01 6.70 10.43
CA PHE A 29 2.21 5.47 10.51
C PHE A 29 2.73 4.38 9.60
N GLN A 30 2.42 3.14 9.96
CA GLN A 30 2.72 1.97 9.14
C GLN A 30 1.47 1.11 8.97
N LEU A 31 1.13 0.80 7.72
CA LEU A 31 0.23 -0.30 7.38
C LEU A 31 1.10 -1.53 7.12
N GLN A 32 0.76 -2.65 7.72
CA GLN A 32 1.43 -3.93 7.47
C GLN A 32 0.40 -5.03 7.39
N GLY A 33 0.42 -5.79 6.30
CA GLY A 33 -0.59 -6.81 6.09
C GLY A 33 -0.15 -7.91 5.14
N MET A 34 -1.09 -8.81 4.88
CA MET A 34 -0.92 -9.92 3.97
C MET A 34 -2.23 -10.22 3.27
N ALA A 35 -2.18 -10.22 1.94
CA ALA A 35 -3.27 -10.62 1.08
C ALA A 35 -3.02 -12.01 0.49
N ILE A 36 -4.07 -12.83 0.45
CA ILE A 36 -4.13 -14.09 -0.29
C ILE A 36 -5.10 -13.89 -1.44
N LEU A 37 -4.64 -14.15 -2.66
CA LEU A 37 -5.31 -13.82 -3.91
C LEU A 37 -5.27 -15.03 -4.87
N LEU A 38 -6.16 -15.05 -5.87
CA LEU A 38 -6.09 -15.98 -6.99
C LEU A 38 -5.58 -15.30 -8.27
N ALA A 39 -4.54 -15.86 -8.88
CA ALA A 39 -3.95 -15.42 -10.14
C ALA A 39 -4.02 -16.54 -11.18
N ASN A 40 -4.93 -16.45 -12.17
CA ASN A 40 -5.20 -17.54 -13.12
C ASN A 40 -5.47 -18.88 -12.42
N ASN A 41 -6.31 -18.86 -11.38
CA ASN A 41 -6.61 -19.99 -10.48
C ASN A 41 -5.43 -20.54 -9.66
N LEU A 42 -4.28 -19.86 -9.62
CA LEU A 42 -3.17 -20.20 -8.75
C LEU A 42 -3.15 -19.29 -7.52
N PRO A 43 -3.06 -19.85 -6.30
CA PRO A 43 -2.88 -19.06 -5.09
C PRO A 43 -1.63 -18.20 -5.15
N MET A 44 -1.80 -16.95 -4.75
CA MET A 44 -0.75 -15.95 -4.63
C MET A 44 -0.83 -15.32 -3.24
N ARG A 45 0.31 -15.10 -2.61
CA ARG A 45 0.41 -14.43 -1.31
C ARG A 45 1.22 -13.15 -1.49
N VAL A 46 0.68 -12.03 -1.03
CA VAL A 46 1.37 -10.73 -1.04
C VAL A 46 1.46 -10.23 0.39
N ALA A 47 2.64 -10.31 1.01
CA ALA A 47 2.90 -9.58 2.24
C ALA A 47 3.33 -8.16 1.89
N TYR A 48 2.81 -7.16 2.59
CA TYR A 48 3.09 -5.76 2.29
C TYR A 48 3.34 -4.94 3.55
N ARG A 49 4.15 -3.90 3.38
CA ARG A 49 4.41 -2.88 4.39
C ARG A 49 4.43 -1.51 3.72
N ILE A 50 3.64 -0.57 4.23
CA ILE A 50 3.61 0.81 3.77
C ILE A 50 3.94 1.71 4.96
N ALA A 51 5.03 2.48 4.86
CA ALA A 51 5.34 3.54 5.80
C ALA A 51 4.92 4.89 5.22
N CYS A 52 4.34 5.74 6.08
CA CYS A 52 3.90 7.08 5.71
C CYS A 52 4.21 8.10 6.82
N THR A 53 4.28 9.37 6.45
CA THR A 53 4.57 10.48 7.38
C THR A 53 3.42 10.70 8.38
N SER A 54 3.61 11.60 9.35
CA SER A 54 2.54 12.08 10.23
C SER A 54 1.38 12.75 9.49
N GLU A 55 1.60 13.22 8.27
CA GLU A 55 0.62 13.80 7.34
C GLU A 55 0.03 12.76 6.38
N TRP A 56 0.28 11.47 6.62
CA TRP A 56 -0.24 10.35 5.82
C TRP A 56 0.26 10.34 4.36
N LYS A 57 1.47 10.86 4.10
CA LYS A 57 2.12 10.78 2.79
C LYS A 57 2.95 9.51 2.67
N THR A 58 2.84 8.76 1.58
CA THR A 58 3.62 7.53 1.36
C THR A 58 5.12 7.85 1.34
N GLN A 59 5.93 7.01 1.99
CA GLN A 59 7.39 7.12 1.97
C GLN A 59 8.07 5.84 1.47
N LEU A 60 7.51 4.68 1.84
CA LEU A 60 8.06 3.38 1.51
C LEU A 60 6.92 2.38 1.34
N VAL A 61 7.02 1.56 0.29
CA VAL A 61 6.16 0.40 0.06
C VAL A 61 7.07 -0.79 -0.20
N GLU A 62 6.93 -1.83 0.61
CA GLU A 62 7.60 -3.11 0.40
C GLU A 62 6.56 -4.17 0.13
N LEU A 63 6.80 -4.99 -0.90
CA LEU A 63 5.95 -6.10 -1.27
C LEU A 63 6.80 -7.37 -1.38
N ASP A 64 6.36 -8.43 -0.72
CA ASP A 64 6.88 -9.79 -0.86
C ASP A 64 5.79 -10.68 -1.46
N VAL A 65 5.94 -10.97 -2.76
CA VAL A 65 4.95 -11.63 -3.59
C VAL A 65 5.39 -13.05 -3.87
N TRP A 66 4.54 -14.01 -3.52
CA TRP A 66 4.73 -15.43 -3.76
C TRP A 66 3.66 -15.98 -4.69
N LYS A 67 4.07 -16.60 -5.79
CA LYS A 67 3.19 -17.33 -6.72
C LYS A 67 3.77 -18.72 -6.98
N GLY A 68 3.17 -19.74 -6.39
CA GLY A 68 3.77 -21.09 -6.35
C GLY A 68 5.16 -21.04 -5.70
N ASN A 69 6.19 -21.48 -6.43
CA ASN A 69 7.59 -21.49 -5.97
C ASN A 69 8.38 -20.23 -6.37
N SER A 70 7.73 -19.26 -7.01
CA SER A 70 8.38 -18.00 -7.40
C SER A 70 8.13 -16.93 -6.34
N GLN A 71 9.20 -16.22 -5.98
CA GLN A 71 9.17 -15.05 -5.09
C GLN A 71 9.63 -13.81 -5.85
N GLN A 72 8.95 -12.69 -5.64
CA GLN A 72 9.35 -11.37 -6.13
C GLN A 72 9.27 -10.36 -4.98
N LEU A 73 10.33 -9.58 -4.83
CA LEU A 73 10.41 -8.48 -3.88
C LEU A 73 10.35 -7.16 -4.66
N PHE A 74 9.52 -6.24 -4.19
CA PHE A 74 9.44 -4.89 -4.76
C PHE A 74 9.60 -3.86 -3.64
N MET A 75 10.39 -2.82 -3.91
CA MET A 75 10.52 -1.67 -3.03
C MET A 75 10.24 -0.37 -3.78
N LEU A 76 9.14 0.29 -3.43
CA LEU A 76 8.87 1.66 -3.86
C LEU A 76 9.30 2.63 -2.77
N ARG A 77 10.10 3.64 -3.11
CA ARG A 77 10.52 4.71 -2.20
C ARG A 77 10.06 6.05 -2.76
N VAL A 78 9.64 6.94 -1.86
CA VAL A 78 9.33 8.33 -2.17
C VAL A 78 10.37 9.20 -1.50
N ASP A 79 11.08 10.00 -2.28
CA ASP A 79 12.08 10.92 -1.73
C ASP A 79 11.45 12.25 -1.27
N GLU A 80 12.29 13.12 -0.69
CA GLU A 80 11.87 14.42 -0.17
C GLU A 80 11.31 15.36 -1.25
N GLN A 81 11.66 15.14 -2.53
CA GLN A 81 11.15 15.89 -3.67
C GLN A 81 9.88 15.26 -4.27
N GLN A 82 9.25 14.29 -3.58
CA GLN A 82 8.08 13.56 -4.07
C GLN A 82 8.34 12.84 -5.41
N ARG A 83 9.55 12.33 -5.60
CA ARG A 83 9.89 11.45 -6.71
C ARG A 83 9.77 10.00 -6.25
N TRP A 84 9.16 9.17 -7.10
CA TRP A 84 8.97 7.75 -6.86
C TRP A 84 10.10 6.96 -7.48
N TRP A 85 10.58 5.97 -6.74
CA TRP A 85 11.68 5.10 -7.14
C TRP A 85 11.23 3.65 -6.96
N LEU A 86 11.39 2.84 -8.00
CA LEU A 86 11.34 1.39 -7.89
C LEU A 86 12.78 0.89 -7.83
N ASP A 87 13.17 0.40 -6.66
CA ASP A 87 14.56 0.07 -6.33
C ASP A 87 15.49 1.29 -6.58
N ASP A 88 16.29 1.24 -7.64
CA ASP A 88 17.21 2.30 -8.06
C ASP A 88 16.76 3.05 -9.32
N THR A 89 15.58 2.73 -9.86
CA THR A 89 15.03 3.36 -11.07
C THR A 89 13.95 4.38 -10.71
N GLU A 90 14.14 5.63 -11.14
CA GLU A 90 13.13 6.67 -10.96
C GLU A 90 11.92 6.42 -11.89
N LEU A 91 10.73 6.45 -11.32
CA LEU A 91 9.45 6.40 -12.03
C LEU A 91 8.93 7.83 -12.27
N SER A 92 9.59 8.55 -13.18
CA SER A 92 9.36 9.99 -13.41
C SER A 92 7.91 10.38 -13.73
N GLN A 93 7.12 9.48 -14.30
CA GLN A 93 5.70 9.68 -14.58
C GLN A 93 4.82 9.80 -13.33
N PHE A 94 5.33 9.42 -12.16
CA PHE A 94 4.62 9.46 -10.88
C PHE A 94 5.07 10.60 -9.96
N ARG A 95 5.94 11.50 -10.45
CA ARG A 95 6.39 12.67 -9.67
C ARG A 95 5.20 13.48 -9.15
N GLY A 96 5.25 13.84 -7.87
CA GLY A 96 4.23 14.64 -7.20
C GLY A 96 3.00 13.86 -6.72
N LEU A 97 2.85 12.57 -7.07
CA LEU A 97 1.81 11.72 -6.49
C LEU A 97 2.13 11.39 -5.03
N ILE A 98 1.11 11.35 -4.18
CA ILE A 98 1.26 11.29 -2.72
C ILE A 98 0.99 9.89 -2.18
N ASP A 99 0.00 9.22 -2.75
CA ASP A 99 -0.55 7.98 -2.24
C ASP A 99 -0.10 6.80 -3.11
N VAL A 100 0.22 5.66 -2.49
CA VAL A 100 0.17 4.37 -3.19
C VAL A 100 -1.25 3.83 -3.09
N ASP A 101 -1.72 3.17 -4.14
CA ASP A 101 -2.91 2.33 -4.08
C ASP A 101 -2.55 0.89 -4.47
N LEU A 102 -2.74 -0.04 -3.54
CA LEU A 102 -2.52 -1.46 -3.75
C LEU A 102 -3.86 -2.09 -4.10
N GLY A 103 -4.10 -2.37 -5.39
CA GLY A 103 -5.42 -2.78 -5.89
C GLY A 103 -5.99 -4.08 -5.30
N PHE A 104 -5.18 -4.81 -4.53
CA PHE A 104 -5.56 -6.05 -3.86
C PHE A 104 -5.93 -5.89 -2.37
N THR A 105 -5.80 -4.69 -1.80
CA THR A 105 -6.18 -4.41 -0.40
C THR A 105 -6.92 -3.09 -0.27
N PRO A 106 -8.02 -3.03 0.50
CA PRO A 106 -8.68 -1.77 0.79
C PRO A 106 -7.89 -0.90 1.79
N ALA A 107 -6.78 -1.40 2.37
CA ALA A 107 -6.03 -0.71 3.41
C ALA A 107 -5.46 0.64 2.94
N THR A 108 -5.05 0.74 1.67
CA THR A 108 -4.48 1.97 1.07
C THR A 108 -5.45 3.13 1.04
N ASN A 109 -6.77 2.88 1.02
CA ASN A 109 -7.80 3.93 1.14
C ASN A 109 -7.67 4.73 2.44
N THR A 110 -7.06 4.16 3.47
CA THR A 110 -6.79 4.85 4.73
C THR A 110 -5.93 6.09 4.54
N LEU A 111 -4.97 6.07 3.60
CA LEU A 111 -4.01 7.15 3.37
C LEU A 111 -4.70 8.47 2.97
N PRO A 112 -5.44 8.53 1.85
CA PRO A 112 -6.12 9.75 1.45
C PRO A 112 -7.23 10.15 2.43
N ILE A 113 -8.00 9.21 2.98
CA ILE A 113 -9.09 9.53 3.93
C ILE A 113 -8.54 10.26 5.15
N ARG A 114 -7.45 9.76 5.74
CA ARG A 114 -6.83 10.39 6.92
C ARG A 114 -6.16 11.72 6.59
N ARG A 115 -5.56 11.84 5.40
CA ARG A 115 -4.94 13.07 4.91
C ARG A 115 -5.99 14.18 4.71
N MET A 116 -7.09 13.87 4.03
CA MET A 116 -8.17 14.83 3.75
C MET A 116 -8.88 15.28 5.03
N GLN A 117 -9.19 14.34 5.95
CA GLN A 117 -9.75 14.68 7.26
C GLN A 117 -8.87 15.63 8.08
N ARG A 118 -7.56 15.62 7.86
CA ARG A 118 -6.63 16.52 8.57
C ARG A 118 -6.60 17.93 7.99
N ASN A 119 -6.79 18.05 6.67
CA ASN A 119 -6.68 19.32 5.97
C ASN A 119 -8.04 20.03 5.81
N ASP A 120 -9.12 19.48 6.38
CA ASP A 120 -10.50 19.89 6.13
C ASP A 120 -10.82 19.99 4.61
N GLU A 121 -10.18 19.11 3.82
CA GLU A 121 -10.35 19.06 2.38
C GLU A 121 -11.59 18.25 2.00
N ASN A 122 -12.52 18.88 1.27
CA ASN A 122 -13.70 18.23 0.69
C ASN A 122 -13.44 17.74 -0.75
N SER A 123 -12.18 17.46 -1.12
CA SER A 123 -11.87 16.95 -2.46
C SER A 123 -12.42 15.53 -2.63
N ASN A 124 -13.11 15.28 -3.75
CA ASN A 124 -13.56 13.95 -4.14
C ASN A 124 -12.58 13.26 -5.11
N ILE A 125 -11.46 13.92 -5.45
CA ILE A 125 -10.48 13.41 -6.40
C ILE A 125 -9.15 13.24 -5.68
N VAL A 126 -8.63 12.01 -5.76
CA VAL A 126 -7.31 11.63 -5.28
C VAL A 126 -6.56 10.94 -6.41
N THR A 127 -5.24 11.13 -6.46
CA THR A 127 -4.35 10.50 -7.42
C THR A 127 -3.34 9.65 -6.67
N ALA A 128 -3.07 8.46 -7.20
CA ALA A 128 -2.21 7.47 -6.56
C ALA A 128 -1.34 6.74 -7.56
N VAL A 129 -0.18 6.26 -7.10
CA VAL A 129 0.60 5.24 -7.80
C VAL A 129 -0.12 3.92 -7.61
N TRP A 130 -0.76 3.43 -8.66
CA TRP A 130 -1.54 2.20 -8.60
C TRP A 130 -0.65 0.98 -8.86
N VAL A 131 -0.62 0.07 -7.91
CA VAL A 131 0.07 -1.21 -7.99
C VAL A 131 -0.96 -2.33 -8.02
N GLN A 132 -0.94 -3.11 -9.10
CA GLN A 132 -1.92 -4.17 -9.33
C GLN A 132 -1.29 -5.55 -9.19
N PHE A 133 -2.00 -6.43 -8.50
CA PHE A 133 -1.75 -7.86 -8.50
C PHE A 133 -3.10 -8.61 -8.56
N PRO A 134 -3.17 -9.74 -9.29
CA PRO A 134 -2.16 -10.25 -10.21
C PRO A 134 -2.03 -9.38 -11.47
N SER A 135 -0.81 -9.29 -11.99
CA SER A 135 -0.51 -8.70 -13.31
C SER A 135 -0.45 -9.77 -14.40
#